data_AF-A0A0S2S2N5-F1
#
_entry.id   AF-A0A0S2S2N5-F1
#
_cell.length_a   1.000
_cell.length_b   1.000
_cell.length_c   1.000
_cell.angle_alpha   90.00
_cell.angle_beta   90.00
_cell.angle_gamma   90.00
#
_symmetry.space_group_name_H-M   'P 1'
#
loop_
_entity.id
_entity.type
_entity.pdbx_description
1 polymer ?
#
loop_
_entity_poly.entity_id
_entity_poly.type
_entity_poly.pdbx_seq_one_letter_code
_entity_poly.pdbx_strand_id
1 'polypeptide(L)'
;MLEFSFEIIDESKINIVYQYGSSSFNFNLFFNYGVWTLHPFDGILLQNKEMCRLIVADLFKNKDFHVMLVRENILLSALRTSIDLNPETRGERYQEQEFDELSEFAEKHSFEDVLQIEQDSVRERMDFFQNIIQKMYMEGFGPEDSDFNKVQAMIRIYKDAHDQLGDLSDFPLRGDERRRW
;
A
#
# COMPACT_ATOMS: atom_id res chain seq x y z
N MET A 1 -13.17 17.35 23.91
CA MET A 1 -11.87 17.22 23.21
C MET A 1 -12.04 16.02 22.28
N LEU A 2 -11.74 16.13 20.99
CA LEU A 2 -11.99 15.03 20.05
C LEU A 2 -11.02 13.89 20.34
N GLU A 3 -11.54 12.70 20.60
CA GLU A 3 -10.72 11.50 20.89
C GLU A 3 -9.97 11.00 19.65
N PHE A 4 -10.41 11.41 18.47
CA PHE A 4 -9.86 11.02 17.18
C PHE A 4 -9.92 12.19 16.20
N SER A 5 -8.87 12.39 15.43
CA SER A 5 -8.83 13.31 14.30
C SER A 5 -7.91 12.76 13.22
N PHE A 6 -8.14 13.15 11.97
CA PHE A 6 -7.34 12.71 10.84
C PHE A 6 -7.18 13.84 9.83
N GLU A 7 -6.13 13.73 9.04
CA GLU A 7 -5.82 14.63 7.92
C GLU A 7 -5.42 13.77 6.72
N ILE A 8 -6.16 13.89 5.63
CA ILE A 8 -5.84 13.23 4.36
C ILE A 8 -4.73 14.03 3.71
N ILE A 9 -3.57 13.41 3.52
CA ILE A 9 -2.41 14.04 2.87
C ILE A 9 -2.49 13.82 1.36
N ASP A 10 -2.76 12.58 0.96
CA ASP A 10 -2.96 12.17 -0.43
C ASP A 10 -3.82 10.89 -0.49
N GLU A 11 -4.12 10.40 -1.70
CA GLU A 11 -4.95 9.21 -1.94
C GLU A 11 -4.38 7.91 -1.33
N SER A 12 -3.09 7.91 -0.99
CA SER A 12 -2.37 6.77 -0.41
C SER A 12 -1.92 7.00 1.02
N LYS A 13 -2.24 8.14 1.65
CA LYS A 13 -1.67 8.53 2.94
C LYS A 13 -2.61 9.40 3.77
N ILE A 14 -2.87 8.93 4.99
CA ILE A 14 -3.74 9.57 5.97
C ILE A 14 -2.99 9.66 7.30
N ASN A 15 -2.82 10.88 7.80
CA ASN A 15 -2.32 11.12 9.15
C ASN A 15 -3.47 11.00 10.14
N ILE A 16 -3.23 10.32 11.25
CA ILE A 16 -4.21 10.06 12.30
C ILE A 16 -3.62 10.53 13.62
N VAL A 17 -4.42 11.29 14.38
CA VAL A 17 -4.11 11.68 15.76
C VAL A 17 -5.16 11.07 16.66
N TYR A 18 -4.73 10.23 17.58
CA TYR A 18 -5.61 9.50 18.48
C TYR A 18 -5.28 9.81 19.94
N GLN A 19 -6.30 10.21 20.71
CA GLN A 19 -6.16 10.50 22.13
C GLN A 19 -6.38 9.23 22.95
N TYR A 20 -5.34 8.78 23.66
CA TYR A 20 -5.40 7.64 24.56
C TYR A 20 -5.10 8.11 26.00
N GLY A 21 -6.15 8.17 26.82
CA GLY A 21 -6.08 8.76 28.15
C GLY A 21 -5.79 10.26 28.11
N SER A 22 -4.67 10.67 28.71
CA SER A 22 -4.27 12.10 28.78
C SER A 22 -3.27 12.51 27.69
N SER A 23 -2.88 11.59 26.81
CA SER A 23 -1.88 11.82 25.76
C SER A 23 -2.46 11.57 24.38
N SER A 24 -1.94 12.30 23.39
CA SER A 24 -2.25 12.09 21.97
C SER A 24 -1.10 11.38 21.28
N PHE A 25 -1.43 10.46 20.39
CA PHE A 25 -0.48 9.64 19.64
C PHE A 25 -0.73 9.81 18.14
N ASN A 26 0.35 9.90 17.38
CA ASN A 26 0.30 10.08 15.94
C ASN A 26 0.53 8.74 15.23
N PHE A 27 -0.33 8.46 14.27
CA PHE A 27 -0.26 7.32 13.38
C PHE A 27 -0.29 7.80 11.93
N ASN A 28 0.31 7.01 11.06
CA ASN A 28 0.22 7.16 9.64
C ASN A 28 -0.42 5.91 9.06
N LEU A 29 -1.50 6.09 8.33
CA LEU A 29 -2.17 5.05 7.56
C LEU A 29 -1.78 5.27 6.10
N PHE A 30 -1.04 4.33 5.53
CA PHE A 30 -0.54 4.45 4.16
C PHE A 30 -0.83 3.21 3.32
N PHE A 31 -1.03 3.40 2.04
CA PHE A 31 -1.27 2.35 1.07
C PHE A 31 0.03 2.03 0.34
N ASN A 32 0.49 0.79 0.47
CA ASN A 32 1.67 0.31 -0.26
C ASN A 32 1.46 -1.13 -0.70
N TYR A 33 1.89 -1.47 -1.91
CA TYR A 33 1.76 -2.82 -2.51
C TYR A 33 0.34 -3.42 -2.40
N GLY A 34 -0.70 -2.61 -2.61
CA GLY A 34 -2.09 -3.10 -2.56
C GLY A 34 -2.68 -3.22 -1.14
N VAL A 35 -1.96 -2.82 -0.09
CA VAL A 35 -2.37 -3.00 1.30
C VAL A 35 -2.28 -1.71 2.11
N TRP A 36 -3.32 -1.43 2.90
CA TRP A 36 -3.32 -0.33 3.86
C TRP A 36 -2.64 -0.73 5.16
N THR A 37 -1.59 0.01 5.54
CA THR A 37 -0.79 -0.27 6.73
C THR A 37 -0.84 0.91 7.70
N LEU A 38 -1.17 0.62 8.95
CA LEU A 38 -1.12 1.55 10.06
C LEU A 38 0.25 1.48 10.77
N HIS A 39 0.90 2.61 10.91
CA HIS A 39 2.21 2.74 11.55
C HIS A 39 2.23 3.89 12.55
N PRO A 40 2.72 3.68 13.80
CA PRO A 40 2.90 4.79 14.71
C PRO A 40 4.08 5.65 14.27
N PHE A 41 3.87 6.96 14.26
CA PHE A 41 4.93 7.92 13.96
C PHE A 41 5.70 8.31 15.23
N ASP A 42 5.14 8.06 16.41
CA ASP A 42 5.72 8.45 17.69
C ASP A 42 6.82 7.47 18.13
N GLY A 43 8.05 7.99 18.25
CA GLY A 43 9.22 7.21 18.69
C GLY A 43 9.06 6.57 20.07
N ILE A 44 8.20 7.13 20.93
CA ILE A 44 7.89 6.55 22.24
C ILE A 44 7.15 5.20 22.08
N LEU A 45 6.26 5.11 21.09
CA LEU A 45 5.51 3.87 20.80
C LEU A 45 6.38 2.82 20.10
N LEU A 46 7.34 3.25 19.28
CA LEU A 46 8.31 2.34 18.65
C LEU A 46 9.22 1.66 19.69
N GLN A 47 9.59 2.38 20.76
CA GLN A 47 10.39 1.82 21.85
C GLN A 47 9.55 0.97 22.83
N ASN A 48 8.26 1.24 22.95
CA ASN A 48 7.34 0.53 23.84
C ASN A 48 6.21 -0.16 23.05
N LYS A 49 6.56 -1.32 22.45
CA LYS A 49 5.66 -2.10 21.60
C LYS A 49 4.38 -2.55 22.30
N GLU A 50 4.46 -2.91 23.59
CA GLU A 50 3.30 -3.31 24.40
C GLU A 50 2.28 -2.17 24.54
N MET A 51 2.77 -0.95 24.77
CA MET A 51 1.91 0.23 24.84
C MET A 51 1.30 0.55 23.48
N CYS A 52 2.09 0.50 22.41
CA CYS A 52 1.59 0.75 21.06
C CYS A 52 0.45 -0.20 20.71
N ARG A 53 0.62 -1.48 21.07
CA ARG A 53 -0.38 -2.51 20.86
C ARG A 53 -1.70 -2.22 21.56
N LEU A 54 -1.66 -1.79 22.83
CA LEU A 54 -2.87 -1.41 23.57
C LEU A 54 -3.59 -0.24 22.90
N ILE A 55 -2.84 0.77 22.45
CA ILE A 55 -3.40 1.95 21.81
C ILE A 55 -4.02 1.60 20.45
N VAL A 56 -3.35 0.79 19.64
CA VAL A 56 -3.87 0.37 18.33
C VAL A 56 -5.11 -0.51 18.49
N ALA A 57 -5.12 -1.43 19.45
CA ALA A 57 -6.28 -2.26 19.74
C ALA A 57 -7.50 -1.44 20.19
N ASP A 58 -7.26 -0.31 20.87
CA ASP A 58 -8.31 0.64 21.27
C ASP A 58 -8.78 1.50 20.08
N LEU A 59 -7.85 1.99 19.27
CA LEU A 59 -8.14 2.71 18.02
C LEU A 59 -9.01 1.87 17.07
N PHE A 60 -8.75 0.57 16.94
CA PHE A 60 -9.56 -0.34 16.13
C PHE A 60 -10.99 -0.56 16.66
N LYS A 61 -11.29 -0.13 17.88
CA LYS A 61 -12.65 -0.12 18.44
C LYS A 61 -13.30 1.26 18.36
N ASN A 62 -12.55 2.30 17.97
CA ASN A 62 -13.05 3.65 17.89
C ASN A 62 -14.01 3.83 16.69
N LYS A 63 -15.18 4.40 16.95
CA LYS A 63 -16.25 4.57 15.94
C LYS A 63 -15.89 5.60 14.88
N ASP A 64 -15.21 6.69 15.27
CA ASP A 64 -14.83 7.75 14.33
C ASP A 64 -13.75 7.25 13.36
N PHE A 65 -12.86 6.39 13.84
CA PHE A 65 -11.92 5.66 13.00
C PHE A 65 -12.65 4.78 11.96
N HIS A 66 -13.68 4.02 12.35
CA HIS A 66 -14.47 3.22 11.41
C HIS A 66 -15.20 4.08 10.37
N VAL A 67 -15.76 5.21 10.79
CA VAL A 67 -16.43 6.16 9.90
C VAL A 67 -15.43 6.72 8.88
N MET A 68 -14.21 7.04 9.31
CA MET A 68 -13.14 7.48 8.42
C MET A 68 -12.77 6.40 7.39
N LEU A 69 -12.56 5.16 7.82
CA LEU A 69 -12.26 4.05 6.89
C LEU A 69 -13.36 3.86 5.84
N VAL A 70 -14.63 3.91 6.24
CA VAL A 70 -15.76 3.78 5.30
C VAL A 70 -15.80 4.93 4.30
N ARG A 71 -15.51 6.16 4.74
CA ARG A 71 -15.46 7.34 3.85
C ARG A 71 -14.36 7.22 2.80
N GLU A 72 -13.21 6.68 3.18
CA GLU A 72 -12.07 6.48 2.29
C GLU A 72 -12.11 5.13 1.55
N ASN A 73 -13.24 4.40 1.62
CA ASN A 73 -13.42 3.09 1.00
C ASN A 73 -12.35 2.04 1.41
N ILE A 74 -11.87 2.12 2.65
CA ILE A 74 -10.87 1.22 3.21
C ILE A 74 -11.58 0.12 4.02
N LEU A 75 -11.36 -1.14 3.65
CA LEU A 75 -11.87 -2.28 4.40
C LEU A 75 -11.08 -2.45 5.70
N LEU A 76 -11.79 -2.45 6.84
CA LEU A 76 -11.18 -2.72 8.15
C LEU A 76 -10.41 -4.06 8.18
N SER A 77 -10.91 -5.08 7.48
CA SER A 77 -10.27 -6.39 7.35
C SER A 77 -9.00 -6.40 6.50
N ALA A 78 -8.80 -5.37 5.67
CA ALA A 78 -7.62 -5.23 4.82
C ALA A 78 -6.50 -4.41 5.49
N LEU A 79 -6.77 -3.84 6.68
CA LEU A 79 -5.77 -3.09 7.42
C LEU A 79 -4.72 -4.02 8.02
N ARG A 80 -3.46 -3.67 7.80
CA ARG A 80 -2.32 -4.23 8.52
C ARG A 80 -1.78 -3.21 9.51
N THR A 81 -1.10 -3.71 10.54
CA THR A 81 -0.38 -2.89 11.49
C THR A 81 1.09 -3.26 11.40
N SER A 82 1.95 -2.26 11.32
CA SER A 82 3.40 -2.44 11.32
C SER A 82 3.97 -2.95 12.66
N ILE A 83 3.10 -3.14 13.67
CA ILE A 83 3.45 -3.65 15.00
C ILE A 83 2.52 -4.82 15.31
N ASP A 84 3.09 -5.86 15.91
CA ASP A 84 2.39 -7.08 16.29
C ASP A 84 1.39 -6.83 17.43
N LEU A 85 0.15 -7.23 17.18
CA LEU A 85 -0.99 -7.07 18.06
C LEU A 85 -1.49 -8.39 18.67
N ASN A 86 -0.72 -9.50 18.77
CA ASN A 86 -1.12 -10.64 19.63
C ASN A 86 0.01 -11.28 20.49
N PRO A 87 -0.10 -11.45 21.85
CA PRO A 87 0.99 -11.99 22.66
C PRO A 87 0.70 -13.43 23.14
N GLU A 88 -0.53 -13.93 22.92
CA GLU A 88 -1.06 -15.18 23.48
C GLU A 88 -0.94 -16.36 22.52
N THR A 89 -0.47 -16.16 21.30
CA THR A 89 -0.03 -17.22 20.38
C THR A 89 1.38 -17.73 20.71
N ARG A 90 1.75 -17.71 22.00
CA ARG A 90 2.91 -18.42 22.54
C ARG A 90 2.58 -19.92 22.67
N GLY A 91 2.61 -20.64 21.55
CA GLY A 91 2.41 -22.09 21.59
C GLY A 91 2.67 -22.83 20.29
N GLU A 92 2.27 -22.28 19.14
CA GLU A 92 2.44 -22.98 17.87
C GLU A 92 2.91 -22.01 16.78
N ARG A 93 4.22 -22.07 16.53
CA ARG A 93 4.92 -21.64 15.31
C ARG A 93 4.66 -20.22 14.83
N TYR A 94 5.24 -19.24 15.52
CA TYR A 94 5.88 -18.14 14.81
C TYR A 94 7.27 -17.96 15.42
N GLN A 95 8.22 -18.69 14.83
CA GLN A 95 9.61 -18.27 14.89
C GLN A 95 9.66 -16.81 14.45
N GLU A 96 10.59 -16.10 15.07
CA GLU A 96 11.15 -14.82 14.68
C GLU A 96 11.45 -14.79 13.18
N GLN A 97 10.41 -14.65 12.36
CA GLN A 97 10.53 -14.22 10.99
C GLN A 97 10.51 -12.70 11.11
N GLU A 98 11.66 -12.07 10.85
CA GLU A 98 11.60 -10.96 9.90
C GLU A 98 10.52 -11.35 8.90
N PHE A 99 9.38 -10.65 8.92
CA PHE A 99 8.33 -10.88 7.95
C PHE A 99 8.98 -10.55 6.62
N ASP A 100 9.61 -11.55 6.02
CA ASP A 100 10.26 -11.43 4.75
C ASP A 100 9.10 -11.53 3.77
N GLU A 101 8.37 -10.40 3.68
CA GLU A 101 7.26 -10.19 2.76
C GLU A 101 7.68 -10.58 1.35
N LEU A 102 8.97 -10.44 1.03
CA LEU A 102 9.57 -10.89 -0.21
C LEU A 102 9.69 -12.42 -0.29
N SER A 103 10.08 -13.12 0.78
CA SER A 103 10.04 -14.59 0.82
C SER A 103 8.61 -15.15 0.73
N GLU A 104 7.65 -14.59 1.47
CA GLU A 104 6.25 -15.02 1.40
C GLU A 104 5.63 -14.75 0.02
N PHE A 105 5.93 -13.58 -0.56
CA PHE A 105 5.50 -13.22 -1.91
C PHE A 105 6.15 -14.13 -2.97
N ALA A 106 7.46 -14.41 -2.86
CA ALA A 106 8.16 -15.33 -3.75
C ALA A 106 7.69 -16.78 -3.63
N GLU A 107 7.25 -17.21 -2.45
CA GLU A 107 6.68 -18.55 -2.23
C GLU A 107 5.24 -18.69 -2.78
N LYS A 108 4.46 -17.60 -2.76
CA LYS A 108 3.03 -17.61 -3.14
C LYS A 108 2.76 -17.28 -4.59
N HIS A 109 3.63 -16.49 -5.22
CA HIS A 109 3.43 -16.01 -6.57
C HIS A 109 4.43 -16.66 -7.51
N SER A 110 3.93 -17.27 -8.57
CA SER A 110 4.78 -17.65 -9.70
C SER A 110 5.30 -16.39 -10.39
N PHE A 111 6.37 -16.54 -11.18
CA PHE A 111 6.86 -15.42 -12.00
C PHE A 111 5.76 -14.83 -12.90
N GLU A 112 4.88 -15.68 -13.44
CA GLU A 112 3.74 -15.24 -14.26
C GLU A 112 2.76 -14.39 -13.45
N ASP A 113 2.49 -14.77 -12.19
CA ASP A 113 1.64 -13.97 -11.30
C ASP A 113 2.28 -12.60 -10.98
N VAL A 114 3.59 -12.58 -10.69
CA VAL A 114 4.32 -11.32 -10.43
C VAL A 114 4.33 -10.44 -11.67
N LEU A 115 4.52 -11.03 -12.84
CA LEU A 115 4.52 -10.32 -14.12
C LEU A 115 3.14 -9.71 -14.41
N GLN A 116 2.07 -10.47 -14.15
CA GLN A 116 0.70 -10.00 -14.32
C GLN A 116 0.37 -8.86 -13.35
N ILE A 117 0.76 -8.97 -12.08
CA ILE A 117 0.61 -7.91 -11.08
C ILE A 117 1.29 -6.62 -11.55
N GLU A 118 2.51 -6.72 -12.07
CA GLU A 118 3.24 -5.54 -12.53
C GLU A 118 2.62 -4.94 -13.80
N GLN A 119 2.16 -5.76 -14.75
CA GLN A 119 1.44 -5.27 -15.93
C GLN A 119 0.16 -4.53 -15.57
N ASP A 120 -0.62 -5.05 -14.62
CA ASP A 120 -1.86 -4.42 -14.17
C ASP A 120 -1.57 -3.09 -13.45
N SER A 121 -0.54 -3.04 -12.61
CA SER A 121 -0.07 -1.79 -11.97
C SER A 121 0.33 -0.72 -13.00
N VAL A 122 1.09 -1.10 -14.04
CA VAL A 122 1.48 -0.18 -15.11
C VAL A 122 0.25 0.30 -15.90
N ARG A 123 -0.72 -0.59 -16.15
CA ARG A 123 -1.97 -0.24 -16.83
C ARG A 123 -2.78 0.78 -16.03
N GLU A 124 -2.94 0.57 -14.73
CA GLU A 124 -3.63 1.52 -13.84
C GLU A 124 -2.98 2.91 -13.88
N ARG A 125 -1.64 2.98 -13.91
CA ARG A 125 -0.92 4.24 -14.08
C ARG A 125 -1.20 4.89 -15.43
N MET A 126 -1.25 4.12 -16.52
CA MET A 126 -1.63 4.66 -17.83
C MET A 126 -3.03 5.25 -17.83
N ASP A 127 -4.00 4.56 -17.25
CA ASP A 127 -5.39 5.02 -17.19
C ASP A 127 -5.52 6.32 -16.37
N PHE A 128 -4.77 6.42 -15.26
CA PHE A 128 -4.69 7.64 -14.46
C PHE A 128 -4.19 8.83 -15.30
N PHE A 129 -3.10 8.70 -16.04
CA PHE A 129 -2.58 9.78 -16.87
C PHE A 129 -3.48 10.08 -18.08
N GLN A 130 -4.18 9.10 -18.64
CA GLN A 130 -5.20 9.34 -19.66
C GLN A 130 -6.35 10.20 -19.11
N ASN A 131 -6.80 9.94 -17.88
CA ASN A 131 -7.82 10.77 -17.22
C ASN A 131 -7.32 12.20 -16.99
N ILE A 132 -6.03 12.39 -16.68
CA ILE A 132 -5.41 13.72 -16.60
C ILE A 132 -5.48 14.42 -17.97
N ILE A 133 -5.10 13.75 -19.06
CA ILE A 133 -5.19 14.32 -20.41
C ILE A 133 -6.62 14.73 -20.76
N GLN A 134 -7.60 13.89 -20.46
CA GLN A 134 -9.01 14.19 -20.72
C GLN A 134 -9.44 15.46 -19.98
N LYS A 135 -9.08 15.61 -18.69
CA LYS A 135 -9.36 16.82 -17.91
C LYS A 135 -8.64 18.04 -18.48
N MET A 136 -7.36 17.93 -18.81
CA MET A 136 -6.59 19.02 -19.43
C MET A 136 -7.24 19.49 -20.74
N TYR A 137 -7.73 18.57 -21.56
CA TYR A 137 -8.43 18.90 -22.80
C TYR A 137 -9.75 19.64 -22.55
N MET A 138 -10.51 19.24 -21.51
CA MET A 138 -11.73 19.95 -21.09
C MET A 138 -11.43 21.38 -20.60
N GLU A 139 -10.26 21.59 -20.02
CA GLU A 139 -9.77 22.89 -19.55
C GLU A 139 -9.14 23.76 -20.65
N GLY A 140 -9.07 23.24 -21.89
CA GLY A 140 -8.57 23.95 -23.06
C GLY A 140 -7.06 23.83 -23.30
N PHE A 141 -6.37 22.98 -22.54
CA PHE A 141 -4.98 22.62 -22.84
C PHE A 141 -4.92 21.65 -24.02
N GLY A 142 -3.90 21.80 -24.86
CA GLY A 142 -3.73 21.01 -26.07
C GLY A 142 -2.26 20.64 -26.36
N PRO A 143 -1.99 20.10 -27.56
CA PRO A 143 -0.66 19.65 -27.96
C PRO A 143 0.42 20.74 -28.02
N GLU A 144 0.02 22.01 -28.03
CA GLU A 144 0.93 23.16 -27.97
C GLU A 144 1.42 23.44 -26.54
N ASP A 145 0.75 22.89 -25.52
CA ASP A 145 1.09 23.10 -24.12
C ASP A 145 2.20 22.15 -23.66
N SER A 146 3.22 22.72 -23.00
CA SER A 146 4.36 21.94 -22.51
C SER A 146 3.94 20.87 -21.51
N ASP A 147 2.98 21.16 -20.64
CA ASP A 147 2.55 20.21 -19.61
C ASP A 147 1.70 19.08 -20.18
N PHE A 148 0.86 19.37 -21.19
CA PHE A 148 0.12 18.34 -21.93
C PHE A 148 1.07 17.35 -22.61
N ASN A 149 2.14 17.87 -23.22
CA ASN A 149 3.18 17.04 -23.84
C ASN A 149 3.95 16.19 -22.83
N LYS A 150 4.21 16.69 -21.62
CA LYS A 150 4.86 15.90 -20.55
C LYS A 150 3.97 14.76 -20.08
N VAL A 151 2.67 15.00 -19.89
CA VAL A 151 1.72 13.94 -19.50
C VAL A 151 1.59 12.90 -20.62
N GLN A 152 1.56 13.32 -21.89
CA GLN A 152 1.62 12.40 -23.02
C GLN A 152 2.91 11.57 -23.04
N ALA A 153 4.05 12.19 -22.73
CA ALA A 153 5.32 11.46 -22.65
C ALA A 153 5.30 10.42 -21.53
N MET A 154 4.70 10.71 -20.37
CA MET A 154 4.50 9.72 -19.31
C MET A 154 3.68 8.52 -19.79
N ILE A 155 2.56 8.74 -20.47
CA ILE A 155 1.74 7.64 -21.02
C ILE A 155 2.55 6.78 -21.98
N ARG A 156 3.39 7.39 -22.85
CA ARG A 156 4.26 6.65 -23.76
C ARG A 156 5.27 5.79 -23.00
N ILE A 157 5.93 6.34 -21.99
CA ILE A 157 6.89 5.61 -21.16
C ILE A 157 6.24 4.38 -20.50
N TYR A 158 5.06 4.57 -19.89
CA TYR A 158 4.35 3.45 -19.26
C TYR A 158 3.85 2.44 -20.27
N LYS A 159 3.41 2.87 -21.46
CA LYS A 159 3.04 1.96 -22.54
C LYS A 159 4.23 1.12 -23.00
N ASP A 160 5.38 1.75 -23.23
CA ASP A 160 6.60 1.06 -23.63
C ASP A 160 7.04 0.06 -22.53
N ALA A 161 6.89 0.43 -21.26
CA ALA A 161 7.17 -0.46 -20.13
C ALA A 161 6.19 -1.65 -20.08
N HIS A 162 4.89 -1.41 -20.27
CA HIS A 162 3.88 -2.48 -20.32
C HIS A 162 4.15 -3.46 -21.46
N ASP A 163 4.48 -2.96 -22.64
CA ASP A 163 4.79 -3.79 -23.82
C ASP A 163 6.06 -4.63 -23.56
N GLN A 164 7.12 -4.04 -23.00
CA GLN A 164 8.34 -4.77 -22.62
C GLN A 164 8.10 -5.83 -21.53
N LEU A 165 7.19 -5.58 -20.59
CA LEU A 165 6.77 -6.59 -19.61
C LEU A 165 5.98 -7.71 -20.28
N GLY A 166 5.17 -7.41 -21.31
CA GLY A 166 4.49 -8.41 -22.13
C GLY A 166 5.46 -9.38 -22.81
N ASP A 167 6.55 -8.85 -23.38
CA ASP A 167 7.57 -9.65 -24.08
C ASP A 167 8.26 -10.67 -23.15
N LEU A 168 8.29 -10.43 -21.83
CA LEU A 168 8.84 -11.38 -20.85
C LEU A 168 7.99 -12.64 -20.67
N SER A 169 6.68 -12.58 -20.98
CA SER A 169 5.81 -13.77 -20.92
C SER A 169 6.01 -14.74 -22.10
N ASP A 170 6.56 -14.25 -23.22
CA ASP A 170 6.77 -15.04 -24.44
C ASP A 170 8.10 -15.82 -24.45
N PHE A 171 8.93 -15.67 -23.41
CA PHE A 171 10.11 -16.50 -23.23
C PHE A 171 9.73 -17.85 -22.58
N PRO A 172 9.78 -18.99 -23.30
CA PRO A 172 9.61 -20.27 -22.66
C PRO A 172 10.79 -20.48 -21.69
N LEU A 173 10.48 -20.56 -20.38
CA LEU A 173 11.42 -21.00 -19.34
C LEU A 173 11.77 -22.47 -19.59
N ARG A 174 12.66 -22.71 -20.55
CA ARG A 174 13.22 -24.02 -20.84
C ARG A 174 14.39 -24.28 -19.88
N GLY A 175 14.09 -24.96 -18.78
CA GLY A 175 15.03 -25.82 -18.08
C GLY A 175 15.39 -25.37 -16.66
N ASP A 176 14.95 -26.15 -15.66
CA ASP A 176 15.93 -27.00 -14.97
C ASP A 176 15.28 -28.26 -14.40
N GLU A 177 15.52 -29.39 -15.08
CA GLU A 177 15.42 -30.71 -14.49
C GLU A 177 16.73 -31.00 -13.73
N ARG A 178 16.60 -31.28 -12.42
CA ARG A 178 17.50 -32.10 -11.56
C ARG A 178 18.76 -31.42 -10.97
N ARG A 179 18.83 -31.43 -9.63
CA ARG A 179 19.56 -32.45 -8.85
C ARG A 179 19.27 -32.35 -7.35
N ARG A 180 18.59 -33.36 -6.81
CA ARG A 180 18.64 -33.72 -5.38
C ARG A 180 19.91 -34.54 -5.16
N TRP A 181 20.80 -34.07 -4.28
CA TRP A 181 21.86 -34.85 -3.64
C TRP A 181 21.59 -34.85 -2.14
#